data_AF-A0A7V9FT42-F1
#
_entry.id   AF-A0A7V9FT42-F1
#
_cell.length_a   1.000
_cell.length_b   1.000
_cell.length_c   1.000
_cell.angle_alpha   90.00
_cell.angle_beta   90.00
_cell.angle_gamma   90.00
#
_symmetry.space_group_name_H-M   'P 1'
#
loop_
_entity.id
_entity.type
_entity.pdbx_description
1 polymer ?
#
loop_
_entity_poly.entity_id
_entity_poly.type
_entity_poly.pdbx_seq_one_letter_code
_entity_poly.pdbx_strand_id
1 'polypeptide(L)'
;MASRQESVVKVLLDRFGATSAEQAGIQLADKPSPLYQLLMLSTLLSARISGDIAVATAKELFAAGYRTPQRMRAATWQDRVDALGRGGYRRYDERTSTILDDSAALLLDRWHGDLRRMREDAGGDPKRIRELLTEFKGMGPVGADIFLREVQAVWPQVAPYRADANRRARRRAAPLPLSRGVTHDQVRCSAAGGRFTLGDSGIRCPMVSVGYTLSCEEFGPRELARLAEQEDR
;
A
#
# COMPACT_ATOMS: atom_id res chain seq x y z
N MET A 1 13.80 25.59 -12.54
CA MET A 1 13.98 24.98 -11.21
C MET A 1 12.67 24.34 -10.82
N ALA A 2 12.63 23.01 -10.73
CA ALA A 2 11.44 22.29 -10.30
C ALA A 2 10.99 22.81 -8.93
N SER A 3 9.68 22.98 -8.73
CA SER A 3 9.19 23.53 -7.46
C SER A 3 9.63 22.61 -6.31
N ARG A 4 9.81 23.15 -5.10
CA ARG A 4 10.14 22.35 -3.90
C ARG A 4 9.18 21.18 -3.68
N GLN A 5 7.96 21.27 -4.20
CA GLN A 5 6.97 20.18 -4.21
C GLN A 5 7.31 19.09 -5.23
N GLU A 6 7.77 19.45 -6.43
CA GLU A 6 8.20 18.48 -7.44
C GLU A 6 9.46 17.71 -7.00
N SER A 7 10.41 18.35 -6.31
CA SER A 7 11.59 17.67 -5.78
C SER A 7 11.24 16.71 -4.64
N VAL A 8 10.31 17.08 -3.75
CA VAL A 8 9.84 16.21 -2.67
C VAL A 8 9.03 15.04 -3.23
N VAL A 9 8.13 15.29 -4.19
CA VAL A 9 7.37 14.22 -4.87
C VAL A 9 8.31 13.27 -5.60
N LYS A 10 9.33 13.79 -6.30
CA LYS A 10 10.32 12.95 -6.97
C LYS A 10 11.11 12.08 -5.98
N VAL A 11 11.58 12.64 -4.87
CA VAL A 11 12.28 11.85 -3.83
C VAL A 11 11.35 10.83 -3.17
N LEU A 12 10.07 11.16 -2.96
CA LEU A 12 9.08 10.21 -2.42
C LEU A 12 8.73 9.12 -3.43
N LEU A 13 8.66 9.41 -4.73
CA LEU A 13 8.47 8.41 -5.78
C LEU A 13 9.74 7.59 -6.01
N ASP A 14 10.93 8.17 -5.90
CA ASP A 14 12.18 7.44 -6.03
C ASP A 14 12.41 6.52 -4.81
N ARG A 15 11.93 6.89 -3.63
CA ARG A 15 12.09 6.13 -2.37
C ARG A 15 10.92 5.19 -2.04
N PHE A 16 9.69 5.53 -2.47
CA PHE A 16 8.45 4.80 -2.18
C PHE A 16 7.57 4.55 -3.42
N GLY A 17 8.05 4.83 -4.63
CA GLY A 17 7.27 4.66 -5.86
C GLY A 17 7.13 3.21 -6.30
N ALA A 18 7.97 2.30 -5.77
CA ALA A 18 7.76 0.87 -5.92
C ALA A 18 6.68 0.42 -4.94
N THR A 19 5.71 -0.36 -5.42
CA THR A 19 4.65 -0.88 -4.54
C THR A 19 5.24 -1.89 -3.55
N SER A 20 4.57 -2.12 -2.42
CA SER A 20 5.08 -3.11 -1.45
C SER A 20 5.21 -4.50 -2.09
N ALA A 21 4.31 -4.85 -3.02
CA ALA A 21 4.40 -6.07 -3.80
C ALA A 21 5.68 -6.12 -4.67
N GLU A 22 5.99 -5.04 -5.38
CA GLU A 22 7.22 -4.95 -6.20
C GLU A 22 8.49 -5.02 -5.34
N GLN A 23 8.50 -4.32 -4.20
CA GLN A 23 9.62 -4.38 -3.25
C GLN A 23 9.84 -5.80 -2.73
N ALA A 24 8.78 -6.58 -2.52
CA ALA A 24 8.83 -7.99 -2.13
C ALA A 24 9.15 -8.95 -3.28
N GLY A 25 9.32 -8.45 -4.51
CA GLY A 25 9.60 -9.26 -5.70
C GLY A 25 8.37 -10.00 -6.23
N ILE A 26 7.16 -9.56 -5.87
CA ILE A 26 5.91 -10.17 -6.32
C ILE A 26 5.55 -9.58 -7.68
N GLN A 27 5.55 -10.43 -8.70
CA GLN A 27 4.99 -10.11 -10.02
C GLN A 27 3.46 -10.27 -9.94
N LEU A 28 2.77 -9.19 -9.56
CA LEU A 28 1.33 -9.23 -9.29
C LEU A 28 0.55 -9.51 -10.58
N ALA A 29 -0.32 -10.51 -10.53
CA ALA A 29 -1.22 -10.91 -11.62
C ALA A 29 -2.51 -11.49 -11.02
N ASP A 30 -3.61 -11.49 -11.77
CA ASP A 30 -4.88 -12.12 -11.34
C ASP A 30 -4.82 -13.66 -11.41
N LYS A 31 -3.89 -14.23 -10.63
CA LYS A 31 -3.56 -15.66 -10.55
C LYS A 31 -3.45 -16.07 -9.07
N PRO A 32 -3.74 -17.35 -8.72
CA PRO A 32 -3.78 -17.78 -7.32
C PRO A 32 -2.48 -17.53 -6.54
N SER A 33 -1.33 -17.88 -7.12
CA SER A 33 -0.04 -17.77 -6.40
C SER A 33 0.42 -16.33 -6.15
N PRO A 34 0.42 -15.40 -7.12
CA PRO A 34 0.74 -13.99 -6.85
C PRO A 34 -0.20 -13.34 -5.83
N LEU A 35 -1.51 -13.63 -5.90
CA LEU A 35 -2.47 -13.11 -4.94
C LEU A 35 -2.24 -13.66 -3.53
N TYR A 36 -1.87 -14.94 -3.41
CA TYR A 36 -1.50 -15.53 -2.12
C TYR A 36 -0.21 -14.93 -1.55
N GLN A 37 0.78 -14.64 -2.41
CA GLN A 37 1.99 -13.91 -2.00
C GLN A 37 1.65 -12.53 -1.46
N LEU A 38 0.74 -11.82 -2.12
CA LEU A 38 0.24 -10.53 -1.65
C LEU A 38 -0.50 -10.65 -0.30
N LEU A 39 -1.34 -11.68 -0.13
CA LEU A 39 -2.02 -11.95 1.14
C LEU A 39 -1.01 -12.10 2.29
N MET A 40 0.04 -12.90 2.11
CA MET A 40 1.08 -13.07 3.13
C MET A 40 1.81 -11.78 3.44
N LEU A 41 2.22 -11.02 2.41
CA LEU A 41 2.88 -9.74 2.60
C LEU A 41 1.98 -8.77 3.39
N SER A 42 0.70 -8.68 3.04
CA SER A 42 -0.27 -7.85 3.75
C SER A 42 -0.50 -8.29 5.20
N THR A 43 -0.47 -9.60 5.48
CA THR A 43 -0.53 -10.12 6.86
C THR A 43 0.70 -9.68 7.66
N LEU A 44 1.90 -9.79 7.10
CA LEU A 44 3.14 -9.36 7.76
C LEU A 44 3.16 -7.84 8.02
N LEU A 45 2.75 -7.05 7.03
CA LEU A 45 2.64 -5.59 7.14
C LEU A 45 1.51 -5.13 8.10
N SER A 46 0.56 -6.01 8.42
CA SER A 46 -0.49 -5.70 9.38
C SER A 46 0.01 -5.69 10.83
N ALA A 47 1.17 -6.30 11.11
CA ALA A 47 1.79 -6.23 12.42
C ALA A 47 2.48 -4.87 12.62
N ARG A 48 2.66 -4.45 13.88
CA ARG A 48 3.47 -3.26 14.21
C ARG A 48 4.96 -3.56 14.07
N ILE A 49 5.41 -3.72 12.83
CA ILE A 49 6.79 -4.01 12.45
C ILE A 49 7.21 -3.08 11.30
N SER A 50 8.51 -2.89 11.09
CA SER A 50 8.98 -2.09 9.97
C SER A 50 8.62 -2.76 8.63
N GLY A 51 8.27 -1.93 7.65
CA GLY A 51 7.97 -2.40 6.29
C GLY A 51 9.13 -3.18 5.67
N ASP A 52 10.37 -2.74 5.92
CA ASP A 52 11.57 -3.41 5.40
C ASP A 52 11.73 -4.84 5.94
N ILE A 53 11.46 -5.06 7.24
CA ILE A 53 11.51 -6.41 7.81
C ILE A 53 10.39 -7.27 7.23
N ALA A 54 9.18 -6.72 7.04
CA ALA A 54 8.07 -7.47 6.43
C ALA A 54 8.39 -7.87 4.98
N VAL A 55 8.97 -6.97 4.19
CA VAL A 55 9.39 -7.21 2.81
C VAL A 55 10.52 -8.26 2.74
N ALA A 56 11.55 -8.12 3.57
CA ALA A 56 12.63 -9.10 3.66
C ALA A 56 12.12 -10.49 4.06
N THR A 57 11.21 -10.52 5.05
CA THR A 57 10.57 -11.75 5.51
C THR A 57 9.71 -12.41 4.42
N ALA A 58 8.94 -11.63 3.67
CA ALA A 58 8.18 -12.14 2.53
C ALA A 58 9.10 -12.79 1.49
N LYS A 59 10.21 -12.14 1.14
CA LYS A 59 11.22 -12.70 0.22
C LYS A 59 11.78 -14.04 0.71
N GLU A 60 12.11 -14.14 1.99
CA GLU A 60 12.63 -15.39 2.59
C GLU A 60 11.60 -16.53 2.54
N LEU A 61 10.33 -16.25 2.83
CA LEU A 61 9.25 -17.23 2.68
C LEU A 61 9.09 -17.69 1.22
N PHE A 62 9.23 -16.76 0.27
CA PHE A 62 9.10 -17.08 -1.16
C PHE A 62 10.31 -17.82 -1.70
N ALA A 63 11.52 -17.53 -1.19
CA ALA A 63 12.74 -18.25 -1.50
C ALA A 63 12.69 -19.68 -0.96
N ALA A 64 12.08 -19.88 0.22
CA ALA A 64 11.82 -21.20 0.79
C ALA A 64 10.71 -21.99 0.08
N GLY A 65 10.03 -21.39 -0.91
CA GLY A 65 9.02 -22.07 -1.74
C GLY A 65 7.59 -21.97 -1.24
N TYR A 66 7.31 -21.20 -0.19
CA TYR A 66 5.97 -21.08 0.41
C TYR A 66 5.06 -20.09 -0.34
N ARG A 67 5.08 -20.13 -1.67
CA ARG A 67 4.37 -19.18 -2.56
C ARG A 67 2.92 -19.55 -2.85
N THR A 68 2.41 -20.62 -2.24
CA THR A 68 1.05 -21.13 -2.43
C THR A 68 0.53 -21.67 -1.10
N PRO A 69 -0.79 -21.68 -0.86
CA PRO A 69 -1.33 -22.19 0.39
C PRO A 69 -1.03 -23.68 0.59
N GLN A 70 -0.97 -24.47 -0.49
CA GLN A 70 -0.60 -25.89 -0.42
C GLN A 70 0.85 -26.06 0.05
N ARG A 71 1.79 -25.29 -0.50
CA ARG A 71 3.20 -25.33 -0.05
C ARG A 71 3.38 -24.82 1.36
N MET A 72 2.60 -23.80 1.76
CA MET A 72 2.61 -23.31 3.15
C MET A 72 2.13 -24.38 4.12
N ARG A 73 1.04 -25.09 3.81
CA ARG A 73 0.51 -26.19 4.65
C ARG A 73 1.44 -27.40 4.70
N ALA A 74 2.17 -27.65 3.61
CA ALA A 74 3.13 -28.75 3.56
C ALA A 74 4.41 -28.45 4.36
N ALA A 75 4.72 -27.18 4.63
CA ALA A 75 5.89 -26.79 5.41
C ALA A 75 5.68 -27.10 6.90
N THR A 76 6.71 -27.65 7.55
CA THR A 76 6.64 -27.86 8.99
C THR A 76 6.59 -26.51 9.72
N TRP A 77 6.15 -26.54 10.98
CA TRP A 77 6.16 -25.35 11.81
C TRP A 77 7.57 -24.75 11.95
N GLN A 78 8.59 -25.61 12.12
CA GLN A 78 9.99 -25.18 12.24
C GLN A 78 10.50 -24.55 10.94
N ASP A 79 10.20 -25.14 9.78
CA ASP A 79 10.64 -24.59 8.49
C ASP A 79 10.10 -23.17 8.24
N ARG A 80 8.87 -22.91 8.72
CA ARG A 80 8.24 -21.59 8.68
C ARG A 80 8.88 -20.62 9.66
N VAL A 81 9.14 -21.05 10.91
CA VAL A 81 9.85 -20.24 11.91
C VAL A 81 11.24 -19.86 11.42
N ASP A 82 12.00 -20.78 10.85
CA ASP A 82 13.35 -20.52 10.35
C ASP A 82 13.34 -19.52 9.20
N ALA A 83 12.37 -19.62 8.28
CA ALA A 83 12.19 -18.65 7.20
C ALA A 83 11.82 -17.25 7.72
N LEU A 84 10.93 -17.16 8.71
CA LEU A 84 10.59 -15.91 9.38
C LEU A 84 11.80 -15.32 10.10
N GLY A 85 12.62 -16.17 10.74
CA GLY A 85 13.84 -15.77 11.44
C GLY A 85 14.92 -15.20 10.52
N ARG A 86 15.12 -15.78 9.32
CA ARG A 86 16.04 -15.23 8.30
C ARG A 86 15.64 -13.83 7.83
N GLY A 87 14.33 -13.57 7.75
CA GLY A 87 13.76 -12.26 7.43
C GLY A 87 13.86 -11.21 8.54
N GLY A 88 14.33 -11.59 9.73
CA GLY A 88 14.40 -10.70 10.90
C GLY A 88 13.12 -10.65 11.73
N TYR A 89 12.13 -11.50 11.46
CA TYR A 89 10.83 -11.54 12.15
C TYR A 89 10.85 -12.25 13.51
N ARG A 90 12.02 -12.31 14.18
CA ARG A 90 12.26 -13.19 15.35
C ARG A 90 11.37 -12.95 16.57
N ARG A 91 10.84 -11.73 16.73
CA ARG A 91 10.01 -11.41 17.91
C ARG A 91 8.67 -12.14 17.89
N TYR A 92 8.20 -12.52 16.71
CA TYR A 92 6.84 -12.97 16.47
C TYR A 92 6.80 -14.19 15.54
N ASP A 93 7.93 -14.80 15.24
CA ASP A 93 8.08 -15.88 14.25
C ASP A 93 7.22 -17.10 14.59
N GLU A 94 7.25 -17.58 15.83
CA GLU A 94 6.44 -18.73 16.27
C GLU A 94 4.93 -18.49 16.07
N ARG A 95 4.45 -17.35 16.57
CA ARG A 95 3.04 -16.95 16.44
C ARG A 95 2.65 -16.74 14.98
N THR A 96 3.52 -16.08 14.21
CA THR A 96 3.27 -15.80 12.79
C THR A 96 3.29 -17.08 11.96
N SER A 97 4.15 -18.05 12.30
CA SER A 97 4.18 -19.36 11.66
C SER A 97 2.81 -20.05 11.75
N THR A 98 2.21 -20.06 12.94
CA THR A 98 0.84 -20.58 13.14
C THR A 98 -0.20 -19.76 12.37
N ILE A 99 -0.10 -18.42 12.40
CA ILE A 99 -1.01 -17.54 11.67
C ILE A 99 -1.00 -17.81 10.16
N LEU A 100 0.18 -17.98 9.56
CA LEU A 100 0.32 -18.25 8.13
C LEU A 100 -0.26 -19.63 7.77
N ASP A 101 -0.13 -20.61 8.68
CA ASP A 101 -0.76 -21.92 8.55
C ASP A 101 -2.28 -21.85 8.55
N ASP A 102 -2.83 -21.19 9.58
CA ASP A 102 -4.26 -21.02 9.80
C ASP A 102 -4.87 -20.27 8.59
N SER A 103 -4.15 -19.28 8.08
CA SER A 103 -4.54 -18.51 6.89
C SER A 103 -4.56 -19.38 5.62
N ALA A 104 -3.55 -20.24 5.45
CA ALA A 104 -3.48 -21.15 4.32
C ALA A 104 -4.59 -22.22 4.40
N ALA A 105 -4.88 -22.73 5.59
CA ALA A 105 -5.97 -23.69 5.83
C ALA A 105 -7.32 -23.06 5.49
N LEU A 106 -7.62 -21.87 6.03
CA LEU A 106 -8.86 -21.15 5.73
C LEU A 106 -9.05 -20.93 4.22
N LEU A 107 -7.98 -20.51 3.52
CA LEU A 107 -8.04 -20.27 2.09
C LEU A 107 -8.32 -21.56 1.30
N LEU A 108 -7.73 -22.68 1.71
CA LEU A 108 -7.95 -23.98 1.08
C LEU A 108 -9.35 -24.52 1.35
N ASP A 109 -9.84 -24.39 2.59
CA ASP A 109 -11.10 -24.98 3.01
C ASP A 109 -12.30 -24.24 2.40
N ARG A 110 -12.28 -22.90 2.42
CA ARG A 110 -13.43 -22.10 1.98
C ARG A 110 -13.39 -21.71 0.50
N TRP A 111 -12.19 -21.44 -0.03
CA TRP A 111 -12.02 -20.93 -1.39
C TRP A 111 -11.05 -21.78 -2.23
N HIS A 112 -10.78 -23.01 -1.81
CA HIS A 112 -9.98 -23.99 -2.56
C HIS A 112 -8.59 -23.47 -2.98
N GLY A 113 -8.00 -22.56 -2.19
CA GLY A 113 -6.69 -21.99 -2.45
C GLY A 113 -6.67 -20.79 -3.39
N ASP A 114 -7.84 -20.24 -3.78
CA ASP A 114 -7.94 -19.18 -4.78
C ASP A 114 -8.69 -17.94 -4.26
N LEU A 115 -7.96 -16.84 -4.07
CA LEU A 115 -8.52 -15.55 -3.63
C LEU A 115 -9.49 -14.93 -4.63
N ARG A 116 -9.49 -15.37 -5.89
CA ARG A 116 -10.48 -14.93 -6.89
C ARG A 116 -11.87 -15.46 -6.56
N ARG A 117 -11.96 -16.64 -5.96
CA ARG A 117 -13.24 -17.18 -5.43
C ARG A 117 -13.71 -16.40 -4.20
N MET A 118 -12.78 -15.94 -3.35
CA MET A 118 -13.12 -15.02 -2.25
C MET A 118 -13.68 -13.70 -2.78
N ARG A 119 -13.07 -13.16 -3.83
CA ARG A 119 -13.58 -11.96 -4.53
C ARG A 119 -14.97 -12.19 -5.12
N GLU A 120 -15.23 -13.35 -5.70
CA GLU A 120 -16.55 -13.74 -6.23
C GLU A 120 -17.59 -13.91 -5.11
N ASP A 121 -17.23 -14.55 -3.99
CA ASP A 121 -18.07 -14.66 -2.78
C ASP A 121 -18.44 -13.28 -2.20
N ALA A 122 -17.53 -12.31 -2.32
CA ALA A 122 -17.79 -10.92 -1.98
C ALA A 122 -18.62 -10.14 -3.02
N GLY A 123 -19.04 -10.76 -4.12
CA GLY A 123 -19.73 -10.09 -5.23
C GLY A 123 -18.88 -9.00 -5.91
N GLY A 124 -17.56 -9.03 -5.72
CA GLY A 124 -16.65 -7.99 -6.18
C GLY A 124 -16.73 -6.66 -5.41
N ASP A 125 -17.52 -6.57 -4.32
CA ASP A 125 -17.62 -5.36 -3.49
C ASP A 125 -16.35 -5.18 -2.64
N PRO A 126 -15.59 -4.07 -2.80
CA PRO A 126 -14.39 -3.82 -2.01
C PRO A 126 -14.61 -3.84 -0.49
N LYS A 127 -15.78 -3.39 -0.01
CA LYS A 127 -16.10 -3.43 1.42
C LYS A 127 -16.25 -4.86 1.90
N ARG A 128 -16.96 -5.68 1.14
CA ARG A 128 -17.14 -7.09 1.48
C ARG A 128 -15.83 -7.89 1.37
N ILE A 129 -15.01 -7.62 0.35
CA ILE A 129 -13.66 -8.19 0.23
C ILE A 129 -12.82 -7.85 1.46
N ARG A 130 -12.88 -6.59 1.91
CA ARG A 130 -12.18 -6.15 3.12
C ARG A 130 -12.61 -6.91 4.37
N GLU A 131 -13.91 -7.13 4.54
CA GLU A 131 -14.46 -7.91 5.66
C GLU A 131 -13.93 -9.36 5.63
N LEU A 132 -14.01 -10.03 4.47
CA LEU A 132 -13.50 -11.39 4.30
C LEU A 132 -11.99 -11.47 4.56
N LEU A 133 -11.22 -10.48 4.11
CA LEU A 133 -9.78 -10.39 4.38
C LEU A 133 -9.49 -10.29 5.89
N THR A 134 -10.32 -9.58 6.65
CA THR A 134 -10.15 -9.49 8.12
C THR A 134 -10.56 -10.75 8.88
N GLU A 135 -11.16 -11.75 8.23
CA GLU A 135 -11.41 -13.07 8.83
C GLU A 135 -10.12 -13.90 8.93
N PHE A 136 -9.11 -13.61 8.10
CA PHE A 136 -7.79 -14.23 8.22
C PHE A 136 -7.12 -13.78 9.52
N LYS A 137 -6.76 -14.74 10.36
CA LYS A 137 -6.07 -14.46 11.62
C LYS A 137 -4.79 -13.67 11.36
N GLY A 138 -4.55 -12.63 12.15
CA GLY A 138 -3.39 -11.75 11.96
C GLY A 138 -3.55 -10.70 10.85
N MET A 139 -4.59 -10.79 10.01
CA MET A 139 -4.95 -9.72 9.08
C MET A 139 -5.87 -8.72 9.74
N GLY A 140 -5.32 -7.59 10.15
CA GLY A 140 -6.09 -6.47 10.68
C GLY A 140 -6.67 -5.59 9.56
N PRO A 141 -7.48 -4.57 9.93
CA PRO A 141 -8.04 -3.59 8.99
C PRO A 141 -6.97 -2.92 8.12
N VAL A 142 -5.79 -2.64 8.69
CA VAL A 142 -4.65 -2.04 7.98
C VAL A 142 -4.09 -3.00 6.92
N GLY A 143 -3.88 -4.28 7.26
CA GLY A 143 -3.42 -5.29 6.30
C GLY A 143 -4.40 -5.48 5.14
N ALA A 144 -5.71 -5.51 5.43
CA ALA A 144 -6.74 -5.58 4.40
C ALA A 144 -6.73 -4.33 3.49
N ASP A 145 -6.54 -3.14 4.06
CA ASP A 145 -6.43 -1.90 3.28
C ASP A 145 -5.17 -1.88 2.40
N ILE A 146 -4.05 -2.42 2.89
CA ILE A 146 -2.83 -2.62 2.09
C ILE A 146 -3.09 -3.60 0.94
N PHE A 147 -3.73 -4.74 1.21
CA PHE A 147 -4.07 -5.71 0.17
C PHE A 147 -4.92 -5.07 -0.93
N LEU A 148 -5.98 -4.35 -0.56
CA LEU A 148 -6.90 -3.72 -1.52
C LEU A 148 -6.22 -2.63 -2.36
N ARG A 149 -5.31 -1.86 -1.75
CA ARG A 149 -4.50 -0.86 -2.45
C ARG A 149 -3.59 -1.47 -3.52
N GLU A 150 -2.99 -2.63 -3.24
CA GLU A 150 -2.08 -3.30 -4.18
C GLU A 150 -2.88 -4.07 -5.25
N VAL A 151 -3.92 -4.81 -4.83
CA VAL A 151 -4.68 -5.71 -5.72
C VAL A 151 -5.48 -4.96 -6.78
N GLN A 152 -5.82 -3.68 -6.56
CA GLN A 152 -6.56 -2.88 -7.55
C GLN A 152 -5.85 -2.77 -8.90
N ALA A 153 -4.52 -2.99 -8.95
CA ALA A 153 -3.76 -3.05 -10.20
C ALA A 153 -4.19 -4.21 -11.11
N VAL A 154 -4.71 -5.30 -10.52
CA VAL A 154 -5.16 -6.50 -11.23
C VAL A 154 -6.66 -6.77 -11.06
N TRP A 155 -7.32 -6.11 -10.11
CA TRP A 155 -8.77 -6.15 -9.87
C TRP A 155 -9.38 -4.75 -10.11
N PRO A 156 -9.73 -4.39 -11.37
CA PRO A 156 -10.22 -3.05 -11.71
C PRO A 156 -11.48 -2.62 -10.96
N GLN A 157 -12.34 -3.57 -10.54
CA GLN A 157 -13.54 -3.29 -9.76
C GLN A 157 -13.26 -2.75 -8.35
N VAL A 158 -12.04 -2.94 -7.85
CA VAL A 158 -11.58 -2.37 -6.58
C VAL A 158 -11.11 -0.92 -6.76
N ALA A 159 -10.75 -0.54 -7.98
CA ALA A 159 -10.25 0.78 -8.27
C ALA A 159 -11.38 1.82 -8.37
N PRO A 160 -11.17 3.06 -7.87
CA PRO A 160 -10.03 3.50 -7.09
C PRO A 160 -10.19 3.14 -5.60
N TYR A 161 -9.29 2.33 -5.04
CA TYR A 161 -9.24 2.08 -3.61
C TYR A 161 -8.31 3.08 -2.94
N ARG A 162 -8.92 4.00 -2.18
CA ARG A 162 -8.21 4.88 -1.27
C ARG A 162 -8.51 4.37 0.13
N ALA A 163 -7.51 3.77 0.77
CA ALA A 163 -7.63 3.40 2.17
C ALA A 163 -8.15 4.61 2.95
N ASP A 164 -9.14 4.39 3.81
CA ASP A 164 -9.76 5.44 4.61
C ASP A 164 -8.82 5.81 5.79
N ALA A 165 -7.58 6.18 5.46
CA ALA A 165 -6.51 6.50 6.39
C ALA A 165 -6.84 7.71 7.30
N ASN A 166 -7.98 8.37 7.06
CA ASN A 166 -8.25 9.69 7.59
C ASN A 166 -9.50 9.80 8.48
N ARG A 167 -9.93 8.77 9.22
CA ARG A 167 -10.84 9.04 10.36
C ARG A 167 -10.15 9.86 11.46
N ARG A 168 -8.82 9.72 11.64
CA ARG A 168 -8.02 10.50 12.61
C ARG A 168 -7.44 11.78 12.01
N ALA A 169 -6.96 11.76 10.76
CA ALA A 169 -6.48 12.98 10.12
C ALA A 169 -7.62 13.96 9.81
N ARG A 170 -8.85 13.52 9.48
CA ARG A 170 -10.01 14.44 9.35
C ARG A 170 -10.40 15.13 10.66
N ARG A 171 -10.03 14.57 11.82
CA ARG A 171 -10.28 15.19 13.14
C ARG A 171 -9.19 16.17 13.56
N ARG A 172 -7.99 16.09 12.97
CA ARG A 172 -6.86 16.99 13.25
C ARG A 172 -6.53 17.96 12.13
N ALA A 173 -6.97 17.66 10.91
CA ALA A 173 -7.01 18.60 9.81
C ALA A 173 -8.15 19.59 10.09
N ALA A 174 -7.84 20.63 10.85
CA ALA A 174 -8.46 21.92 10.61
C ALA A 174 -8.38 22.19 9.09
N PRO A 175 -9.42 22.77 8.48
CA PRO A 175 -9.40 23.01 7.04
C PRO A 175 -8.15 23.84 6.72
N LEU A 176 -7.20 23.21 6.02
CA LEU A 176 -6.11 23.94 5.39
C LEU A 176 -6.80 25.00 4.53
N PRO A 177 -6.46 26.29 4.69
CA PRO A 177 -7.00 27.31 3.81
C PRO A 177 -6.40 27.02 2.43
N LEU A 178 -7.15 26.27 1.62
CA LEU A 178 -7.06 26.41 0.19
C LEU A 178 -7.27 27.90 -0.04
N SER A 179 -6.22 28.55 -0.49
CA SER A 179 -6.21 29.94 -0.91
C SER A 179 -7.50 30.18 -1.68
N ARG A 180 -8.34 31.04 -1.11
CA ARG A 180 -9.53 31.58 -1.76
C ARG A 180 -9.14 32.04 -3.14
N GLY A 181 -9.81 31.50 -4.14
CA GLY A 181 -9.76 32.02 -5.48
C GLY A 181 -10.54 31.14 -6.44
N VAL A 182 -11.71 31.66 -6.84
CA VAL A 182 -12.44 31.33 -8.09
C VAL A 182 -13.36 30.09 -7.96
N THR A 183 -14.69 30.14 -8.12
CA THR A 183 -15.67 31.16 -8.57
C THR A 183 -17.08 30.67 -8.24
N HIS A 184 -18.02 31.58 -7.95
CA HIS A 184 -19.27 31.60 -8.73
C HIS A 184 -19.98 32.97 -8.63
N ASP A 185 -20.38 33.43 -9.81
CA ASP A 185 -21.44 34.40 -10.13
C ASP A 185 -21.26 35.91 -9.89
N GLN A 186 -21.35 36.63 -11.03
CA GLN A 186 -21.83 37.99 -11.32
C GLN A 186 -21.64 39.07 -10.21
N VAL A 187 -21.02 40.22 -10.49
CA VAL A 187 -21.67 41.36 -11.16
C VAL A 187 -20.62 42.46 -11.42
N ARG A 188 -20.80 43.15 -12.57
CA ARG A 188 -20.28 44.46 -13.02
C ARG A 188 -18.97 44.51 -13.82
N CYS A 189 -19.19 44.68 -15.13
CA CYS A 189 -18.33 45.43 -16.05
C CYS A 189 -17.76 46.72 -15.42
N SER A 190 -16.46 46.91 -15.58
CA SER A 190 -15.92 48.21 -15.96
C SER A 190 -14.77 47.98 -16.94
N ALA A 191 -14.89 48.66 -18.07
CA ALA A 191 -13.94 48.67 -19.16
C ALA A 191 -12.59 49.27 -18.74
N ALA A 192 -11.49 48.69 -19.21
CA ALA A 192 -10.34 49.40 -19.76
C ALA A 192 -9.42 48.36 -20.43
N GLY A 193 -9.08 48.61 -21.68
CA GLY A 193 -8.48 47.65 -22.60
C GLY A 193 -7.02 47.30 -22.34
N GLY A 194 -6.57 46.25 -23.03
CA GLY A 194 -5.19 45.83 -23.06
C GLY A 194 -5.03 44.49 -23.77
N ARG A 195 -4.91 44.56 -25.10
CA ARG A 195 -4.67 43.43 -26.01
C ARG A 195 -3.27 42.86 -25.74
N PHE A 196 -3.13 41.56 -25.49
CA PHE A 196 -1.84 40.86 -25.67
C PHE A 196 -2.07 39.47 -26.26
N THR A 197 -1.27 39.17 -27.28
CA THR A 197 -1.39 38.08 -28.26
C THR A 197 -0.82 36.76 -27.75
N LEU A 198 -1.44 35.65 -28.18
CA LEU A 198 -0.91 34.29 -28.04
C LEU A 198 0.46 34.15 -28.74
N GLY A 199 1.39 33.49 -28.05
CA GLY A 199 2.60 32.91 -28.61
C GLY A 199 2.61 31.42 -28.30
N ASP A 200 2.67 30.65 -29.38
CA ASP A 200 2.50 29.20 -29.51
C ASP A 200 3.67 28.40 -28.92
N SER A 201 3.37 27.30 -28.23
CA SER A 201 4.16 26.06 -28.19
C SER A 201 3.49 25.05 -27.25
N GLY A 202 2.60 24.24 -27.83
CA GLY A 202 2.04 23.08 -27.16
C GLY A 202 3.06 21.96 -27.03
N ILE A 203 3.23 21.43 -25.82
CA ILE A 203 3.43 19.99 -25.58
C ILE A 203 2.57 19.59 -24.38
N ARG A 204 1.71 18.60 -24.62
CA ARG A 204 0.76 18.01 -23.67
C ARG A 204 1.50 17.22 -22.59
N CYS A 205 1.18 17.49 -21.33
CA CYS A 205 1.56 16.66 -20.19
C CYS A 205 0.49 15.55 -20.03
N PRO A 206 0.84 14.25 -19.98
CA PRO A 206 -0.13 13.22 -19.66
C PRO A 206 -0.48 13.33 -18.17
N MET A 207 -1.79 13.46 -17.96
CA MET A 207 -2.49 13.40 -16.68
C MET A 207 -2.10 12.10 -15.94
N VAL A 208 -1.33 12.21 -14.86
CA VAL A 208 -1.14 11.12 -13.88
C VAL A 208 -1.51 11.68 -12.51
N SER A 209 -2.78 11.50 -12.15
CA SER A 209 -3.28 11.80 -10.81
C SER A 209 -2.88 10.69 -9.85
N VAL A 210 -1.69 10.79 -9.25
CA VAL A 210 -1.34 9.96 -8.09
C VAL A 210 -1.12 10.89 -6.90
N GLY A 211 -2.23 11.25 -6.26
CA GLY A 211 -2.23 11.92 -4.98
C GLY A 211 -1.97 10.92 -3.86
N TYR A 212 -0.71 10.82 -3.43
CA TYR A 212 -0.30 10.28 -2.14
C TYR A 212 0.04 11.44 -1.19
N THR A 213 -0.66 11.52 -0.07
CA THR A 213 -0.17 12.20 1.13
C THR A 213 0.42 11.12 2.03
N LEU A 214 1.74 10.93 1.94
CA LEU A 214 2.51 10.21 2.96
C LEU A 214 2.67 11.16 4.16
N SER A 215 2.15 10.75 5.31
CA SER A 215 2.30 11.49 6.56
C SER A 215 3.71 11.28 7.11
N CYS A 216 4.44 12.38 7.35
CA CYS A 216 5.76 12.40 8.01
C CYS A 216 5.75 11.98 9.49
N GLU A 217 4.71 11.29 10.00
CA GLU A 217 4.58 10.98 11.43
C GLU A 217 5.26 9.66 11.86
N GLU A 218 5.93 8.93 10.97
CA GLU A 218 6.70 7.73 11.35
C GLU A 218 8.11 8.02 11.87
N PHE A 219 8.61 9.25 11.72
CA PHE A 219 9.92 9.65 12.24
C PHE A 219 9.75 10.61 13.42
N GLY A 220 10.21 10.19 14.60
CA GLY A 220 10.29 11.09 15.75
C GLY A 220 11.23 12.26 15.44
N PRO A 221 11.03 13.45 16.05
CA PRO A 221 11.82 14.65 15.74
C PRO A 221 13.34 14.47 15.92
N ARG A 222 13.78 13.48 16.71
CA ARG A 222 15.20 13.12 16.89
C ARG A 222 15.80 12.34 15.72
N GLU A 223 14.99 11.62 14.96
CA GLU A 223 15.41 10.80 13.82
C GLU A 223 15.52 11.67 12.56
N LEU A 224 14.62 12.66 12.42
CA LEU A 224 14.72 13.71 11.41
C LEU A 224 15.95 14.62 11.64
N ALA A 225 16.31 14.91 12.90
CA ALA A 225 17.52 15.68 13.21
C ALA A 225 18.81 14.91 12.85
N ARG A 226 18.85 13.59 13.09
CA ARG A 226 20.00 12.73 12.70
C ARG A 226 20.20 12.63 11.19
N LEU A 227 19.11 12.62 10.42
CA LEU A 227 19.17 12.57 8.96
C LEU A 227 19.64 13.90 8.35
N ALA A 228 19.31 15.03 8.99
CA ALA A 228 19.79 16.34 8.58
C ALA A 228 21.28 16.55 8.90
N GLU A 229 21.81 15.97 10.00
CA GLU A 229 23.24 16.07 10.36
C GLU A 229 24.16 15.17 9.51
N GLN A 230 23.63 14.14 8.83
CA GLN A 230 24.40 13.28 7.93
C GLN A 230 24.58 13.86 6.52
N GLU A 231 23.88 14.94 6.18
CA GLU A 231 23.96 15.60 4.87
C GLU A 231 25.01 16.73 4.83
N ASP A 232 25.56 17.14 5.98
CA ASP A 232 26.54 18.23 6.10
C ASP A 232 27.99 17.71 6.28
N ARG A 233 28.28 16.47 5.84
CA ARG A 233 29.63 15.89 5.76
C ARG A 233 29.94 15.29 4.40
#